data_AF-A0A967HZN1-F1
#
_entry.id   AF-A0A967HZN1-F1
#
_cell.length_a   1.000
_cell.length_b   1.000
_cell.length_c   1.000
_cell.angle_alpha   90.00
_cell.angle_beta   90.00
_cell.angle_gamma   90.00
#
_symmetry.space_group_name_H-M   'P 1'
#
loop_
_entity.id
_entity.type
_entity.pdbx_description
1 polymer ?
#
loop_
_entity_poly.entity_id
_entity_poly.type
_entity_poly.pdbx_seq_one_letter_code
_entity_poly.pdbx_strand_id
1 'polypeptide(L)' 'MSKTSETNNNVILEVKGLKKYFPVHRGFLQRVVGWIKAVDGVDLGLSAG' A
#
# COMPACT_ATOMS: atom_id res chain seq x y z
N MET A 1 21.17 -30.41 -2.07
CA MET A 1 19.98 -30.05 -1.27
C MET A 1 20.49 -29.38 0.01
N SER A 2 20.22 -28.13 0.33
CA SER A 2 19.11 -27.25 -0.04
C SER A 2 19.55 -25.81 0.22
N LYS A 3 19.72 -24.98 -0.81
CA LYS A 3 19.70 -23.53 -0.66
C LYS A 3 18.23 -23.14 -0.55
N THR A 4 17.69 -23.15 0.66
CA THR A 4 16.37 -22.61 0.94
C THR A 4 16.55 -21.50 1.97
N SER A 5 16.10 -20.29 1.63
CA SER A 5 15.97 -19.08 2.47
C SER A 5 17.05 -17.98 2.45
N GLU A 6 17.73 -17.72 1.32
CA GLU A 6 18.34 -16.40 1.09
C GLU A 6 17.44 -15.50 0.23
N THR A 7 16.30 -15.09 0.78
CA THR A 7 15.40 -14.12 0.12
C THR A 7 14.98 -12.97 1.04
N ASN A 8 15.25 -13.08 2.35
CA ASN A 8 14.75 -12.14 3.36
C ASN A 8 15.70 -10.99 3.70
N ASN A 9 16.94 -11.00 3.22
CA ASN A 9 17.95 -10.02 3.66
C ASN A 9 17.76 -8.62 3.06
N ASN A 10 16.82 -8.44 2.14
CA ASN A 10 16.57 -7.15 1.51
C ASN A 10 15.12 -6.68 1.57
N VAL A 11 14.22 -7.36 2.29
CA VAL A 11 12.83 -6.88 2.44
C VAL A 11 12.80 -5.84 3.56
N ILE A 12 12.40 -4.62 3.22
CA ILE A 12 12.29 -3.49 4.15
C ILE A 12 10.88 -3.41 4.74
N LEU A 13 9.83 -3.72 3.96
CA LEU A 13 8.44 -3.65 4.43
C LEU A 13 7.57 -4.67 3.72
N GLU A 14 6.74 -5.38 4.48
CA GLU A 14 5.66 -6.23 3.97
C GLU A 14 4.34 -5.78 4.61
N VAL A 15 3.34 -5.47 3.79
CA VAL A 15 1.99 -5.10 4.22
C VAL A 15 1.00 -6.05 3.56
N LYS A 16 0.08 -6.61 4.36
CA LYS A 16 -0.98 -7.51 3.86
C LYS A 16 -2.35 -6.86 3.97
N GLY A 17 -3.18 -7.06 2.95
CA GLY A 17 -4.59 -6.64 2.95
C GLY A 17 -4.78 -5.12 3.08
N LEU A 18 -3.89 -4.31 2.50
CA LEU A 18 -3.97 -2.86 2.54
C LEU A 18 -5.32 -2.38 1.99
N LYS A 19 -5.97 -1.51 2.78
CA LYS A 19 -7.14 -0.74 2.37
C LYS A 19 -6.77 0.72 2.30
N LYS A 20 -7.05 1.37 1.17
CA LYS A 20 -6.78 2.80 0.98
C LYS A 20 -8.04 3.56 0.61
N TYR A 21 -8.22 4.69 1.29
CA TYR A 21 -9.30 5.64 1.04
C TYR A 21 -8.68 6.94 0.52
N PHE A 22 -9.19 7.46 -0.61
CA PHE A 22 -8.77 8.76 -1.14
C PHE A 22 -9.85 9.81 -0.88
N PRO A 23 -9.46 11.04 -0.50
CA PRO A 23 -10.40 12.13 -0.35
C PRO A 23 -10.94 12.59 -1.70
N VAL A 24 -12.24 12.86 -1.74
CA VAL A 24 -12.92 13.51 -2.87
C VAL A 24 -13.03 14.99 -2.54
N HIS A 25 -12.42 15.82 -3.37
CA HIS A 25 -12.45 17.27 -3.24
C HIS A 25 -13.52 17.87 -4.16
N ARG A 26 -14.17 18.97 -3.74
CA ARG A 26 -15.16 19.69 -4.55
C ARG A 26 -15.05 21.21 -4.39
N GLY A 27 -15.41 21.93 -5.44
CA GLY A 27 -15.52 23.38 -5.47
C GLY A 27 -14.19 24.11 -5.70
N PHE A 28 -14.25 25.44 -5.76
CA PHE A 28 -13.08 26.29 -6.05
C PHE A 28 -11.99 26.17 -4.97
N LEU A 29 -12.39 26.04 -3.71
CA LEU A 29 -11.46 25.87 -2.59
C LEU A 29 -11.09 24.40 -2.32
N GLN A 30 -11.46 23.45 -3.20
CA GLN A 30 -11.12 22.03 -3.11
C GLN A 30 -11.33 21.42 -1.72
N ARG A 31 -12.47 21.69 -1.09
CA ARG A 31 -12.76 21.12 0.24
C ARG A 31 -13.05 19.63 0.12
N VAL A 32 -12.57 18.85 1.08
CA VAL A 32 -12.89 17.43 1.18
C VAL A 32 -14.38 17.28 1.48
N VAL A 33 -15.11 16.63 0.58
CA VAL A 33 -16.55 16.37 0.72
C VAL A 33 -16.87 14.90 0.97
N GLY A 34 -15.88 14.03 0.86
CA GLY A 34 -16.05 12.61 1.13
C GLY A 34 -14.74 11.86 1.01
N TRP A 35 -14.76 10.59 1.42
CA TRP A 35 -13.65 9.66 1.27
C TRP A 35 -14.17 8.43 0.54
N ILE A 36 -13.53 8.09 -0.59
CA ILE A 36 -13.87 6.89 -1.35
C ILE A 36 -12.85 5.80 -1.05
N LYS A 37 -13.34 4.56 -0.88
CA LYS A 37 -12.46 3.39 -0.84
C LYS A 37 -11.95 3.15 -2.25
N ALA A 38 -10.65 3.25 -2.43
CA ALA A 38 -10.04 3.19 -3.76
C ALA A 38 -9.24 1.91 -3.99
N VAL A 39 -8.75 1.30 -2.91
CA VAL A 39 -8.07 0.02 -2.97
C VAL A 39 -8.47 -0.82 -1.76
N ASP A 40 -8.81 -2.08 -2.00
CA ASP A 40 -9.19 -3.03 -0.96
C ASP A 40 -8.38 -4.32 -1.10
N GLY A 41 -7.72 -4.72 -0.02
CA GLY A 41 -7.14 -6.06 0.09
C GLY A 41 -5.88 -6.30 -0.74
N VAL A 42 -5.05 -5.27 -0.97
CA VAL A 42 -3.78 -5.46 -1.71
C VAL A 42 -2.60 -5.73 -0.79
N ASP A 43 -1.71 -6.60 -1.23
CA ASP A 43 -0.45 -6.86 -0.52
C ASP A 43 0.67 -6.00 -1.13
N LEU A 44 1.50 -5.38 -0.29
CA LEU A 44 2.64 -4.55 -0.71
C LEU A 44 3.95 -5.09 -0.11
N GLY A 45 4.98 -5.18 -0.96
CA GLY A 45 6.35 -5.48 -0.55
C GLY A 45 7.30 -4.38 -1.00
N LEU A 46 8.19 -3.95 -0.11
CA LEU A 46 9.30 -3.04 -0.40
C LEU A 46 10.62 -3.75 -0.11
N SER A 47 11.53 -3.72 -1.07
CA SER A 47 12.89 -4.26 -0.92
C SER A 47 13.94 -3.18 -1.09
N ALA A 48 15.11 -3.32 -0.46
CA ALA A 48 16.25 -2.43 -0.66
C ALA A 48 16.79 -2.61 -2.09
N GLY A 49 17.18 -1.49 -2.71
CA GLY A 49 17.78 -1.42 -4.03
C GLY A 49 19.30 -1.50 -3.99
#